data_AF-A0A974RXR2-F1
#
_entry.id   AF-A0A974RXR2-F1
#
_cell.length_a   1.000
_cell.length_b   1.000
_cell.length_c   1.000
_cell.angle_alpha   90.00
_cell.angle_beta   90.00
_cell.angle_gamma   90.00
#
_symmetry.space_group_name_H-M   'P 1'
#
loop_
_entity.id
_entity.type
_entity.pdbx_description
1 polymer ?
#
loop_
_entity_poly.entity_id
_entity_poly.type
_entity_poly.pdbx_seq_one_letter_code
_entity_poly.pdbx_strand_id
1 'polypeptide(L)'
;MFIVVFFSVSIVQAEQKEGASSIFPWQEGQIVAETDSSHDTALFNYRVYRLFLKKVADGFLVQELYKDSNNKATDPFVIEKMEDVTRIPYVYYTMPESELSITGTYTMWYENGIKMQDGNYISGKKDGLWTRWFDTGQKNAEGMYKLGKLEGLWRMWNIDGSNMNETFYKNGRLEAVLSDIKEDQKSKLSSLNGNKMDRNIWLVWDENGHLKSQVMLVNGKKEGTWVSWDDRGKREMLGYYKNDKREGVWKTFWLDDAETKRSEGNYKNGKKEGIWIFWDKYGNKIKEEHYNQGKLTNRINLQ
;
A
#
# COMPACT_ATOMS: atom_id res chain seq x y z
N MET A 1 -8.58 11.55 -65.90
CA MET A 1 -8.94 10.14 -65.65
C MET A 1 -7.78 9.53 -64.88
N PHE A 2 -7.88 9.45 -63.55
CA PHE A 2 -6.83 8.90 -62.69
C PHE A 2 -7.00 7.38 -62.64
N ILE A 3 -5.94 6.65 -62.99
CA ILE A 3 -5.89 5.19 -62.87
C ILE A 3 -5.45 4.86 -61.45
N VAL A 4 -6.38 4.31 -60.66
CA VAL A 4 -6.11 3.74 -59.34
C VAL A 4 -5.70 2.28 -59.56
N VAL A 5 -4.53 1.90 -59.04
CA VAL A 5 -4.04 0.53 -59.05
C VAL A 5 -4.23 -0.05 -57.65
N PHE A 6 -5.12 -1.04 -57.53
CA PHE A 6 -5.21 -1.90 -56.34
C PHE A 6 -4.44 -3.19 -56.61
N PHE A 7 -3.52 -3.55 -55.73
CA PHE A 7 -3.00 -4.91 -55.63
C PHE A 7 -3.44 -5.49 -54.29
N SER A 8 -4.33 -6.47 -54.35
CA SER A 8 -4.56 -7.43 -53.28
C SER A 8 -3.43 -8.46 -53.27
N VAL A 9 -2.93 -8.81 -52.09
CA VAL A 9 -2.13 -10.02 -51.91
C VAL A 9 -2.63 -10.74 -50.67
N SER A 10 -2.96 -12.00 -50.89
CA SER A 10 -3.54 -12.96 -49.97
C SER A 10 -2.58 -13.32 -48.83
N ILE A 11 -3.14 -13.52 -47.64
CA ILE A 11 -2.42 -14.04 -46.46
C ILE A 11 -2.15 -15.53 -46.68
N VAL A 12 -0.87 -15.88 -46.72
CA VAL A 12 -0.38 -17.26 -46.63
C VAL A 12 -0.35 -17.66 -45.15
N GLN A 13 -0.93 -18.81 -44.84
CA GLN A 13 -0.89 -19.45 -43.54
C GLN A 13 0.50 -20.06 -43.30
N ALA A 14 1.13 -19.72 -42.17
CA ALA A 14 2.32 -20.38 -41.68
C ALA A 14 2.10 -20.82 -40.23
N GLU A 15 1.99 -22.13 -40.03
CA GLU A 15 2.30 -22.76 -38.74
C GLU A 15 3.80 -22.62 -38.48
N GLN A 16 4.18 -22.06 -37.33
CA GLN A 16 5.53 -22.22 -36.80
C GLN A 16 5.52 -22.57 -35.32
N LYS A 17 6.34 -23.58 -35.04
CA LYS A 17 6.61 -24.29 -33.79
C LYS A 17 7.23 -23.41 -32.71
N GLU A 18 7.01 -23.88 -31.48
CA GLU A 18 7.61 -23.47 -30.21
C GLU A 18 9.05 -22.96 -30.30
N GLY A 19 9.25 -21.77 -29.73
CA GLY A 19 10.55 -21.12 -29.57
C GLY A 19 10.44 -19.61 -29.37
N ALA A 20 9.38 -19.11 -28.71
CA ALA A 20 9.20 -17.68 -28.49
C ALA A 20 9.63 -17.31 -27.06
N SER A 21 10.77 -16.63 -26.96
CA SER A 21 10.89 -15.51 -26.01
C SER A 21 9.61 -14.69 -26.17
N SER A 22 8.71 -14.72 -25.17
CA SER A 22 7.42 -14.05 -25.30
C SER A 22 7.68 -12.54 -25.33
N ILE A 23 7.75 -11.98 -26.54
CA ILE A 23 7.60 -10.54 -26.75
C ILE A 23 6.18 -10.24 -26.26
N PHE A 24 6.05 -9.57 -25.12
CA PHE A 24 4.76 -9.10 -24.64
C PHE A 24 4.22 -8.06 -25.64
N PRO A 25 2.89 -7.95 -25.81
CA PRO A 25 2.29 -7.23 -26.94
C PRO A 25 2.33 -5.70 -26.83
N TRP A 26 2.92 -5.14 -25.77
CA TRP A 26 2.87 -3.70 -25.49
C TRP A 26 4.24 -3.03 -25.53
N GLN A 27 4.28 -1.82 -26.10
CA GLN A 27 5.45 -0.93 -26.04
C GLN A 27 5.41 -0.05 -24.78
N GLU A 28 6.58 0.36 -24.26
CA GLU A 28 6.64 1.33 -23.15
C GLU A 28 5.87 2.61 -23.53
N GLY A 29 5.00 3.08 -22.64
CA GLY A 29 4.12 4.22 -22.89
C GLY A 29 2.83 3.89 -23.65
N GLN A 30 2.55 2.61 -23.95
CA GLN A 30 1.29 2.22 -24.57
C GLN A 30 0.15 2.22 -23.55
N ILE A 31 -1.03 2.71 -23.96
CA ILE A 31 -2.27 2.54 -23.20
C ILE A 31 -2.74 1.10 -23.39
N VAL A 32 -2.92 0.38 -22.28
CA VAL A 32 -3.20 -1.07 -22.28
C VAL A 32 -4.58 -1.42 -21.73
N ALA A 33 -5.25 -0.48 -21.05
CA ALA A 33 -6.60 -0.64 -20.53
C ALA A 33 -7.26 0.72 -20.29
N GLU A 34 -8.58 0.76 -20.27
CA GLU A 34 -9.37 1.95 -19.98
C GLU A 34 -10.75 1.58 -19.42
N THR A 35 -11.31 2.41 -18.53
CA THR A 35 -12.67 2.24 -18.00
C THR A 35 -13.72 2.83 -18.94
N ASP A 36 -14.83 2.13 -19.14
CA ASP A 36 -15.98 2.60 -19.93
C ASP A 36 -16.84 3.63 -19.18
N SER A 37 -17.59 4.46 -19.93
CA SER A 37 -18.48 5.51 -19.42
C SER A 37 -19.78 5.00 -18.79
N SER A 38 -20.04 3.69 -18.81
CA SER A 38 -21.33 3.09 -18.40
C SER A 38 -21.43 2.78 -16.90
N HIS A 39 -20.35 2.93 -16.15
CA HIS A 39 -20.29 2.62 -14.71
C HIS A 39 -20.18 3.89 -13.87
N ASP A 40 -21.12 4.80 -14.16
CA ASP A 40 -21.39 6.05 -13.44
C ASP A 40 -22.02 5.69 -12.08
N THR A 41 -21.18 5.26 -11.12
CA THR A 41 -21.61 5.17 -9.73
C THR A 41 -21.51 6.56 -9.13
N ALA A 42 -22.67 7.19 -8.94
CA ALA A 42 -22.95 8.58 -8.58
C ALA A 42 -22.17 9.23 -7.41
N LEU A 43 -21.19 8.56 -6.81
CA LEU A 43 -20.39 9.08 -5.71
C LEU A 43 -19.06 9.70 -6.18
N PHE A 44 -18.40 9.18 -7.23
CA PHE A 44 -17.15 9.74 -7.78
C PHE A 44 -16.94 9.33 -9.24
N ASN A 45 -17.10 10.28 -10.18
CA ASN A 45 -17.05 10.03 -11.62
C ASN A 45 -15.68 10.34 -12.20
N TYR A 46 -14.71 9.42 -12.08
CA TYR A 46 -13.47 9.55 -12.84
C TYR A 46 -13.25 8.37 -13.77
N ARG A 47 -12.94 8.69 -15.02
CA ARG A 47 -12.46 7.72 -16.00
C ARG A 47 -10.96 7.58 -15.83
N VAL A 48 -10.46 6.35 -15.91
CA VAL A 48 -9.01 6.11 -15.87
C VAL A 48 -8.57 5.23 -17.03
N TYR A 49 -7.33 5.45 -17.46
CA TYR A 49 -6.63 4.56 -18.37
C TYR A 49 -5.30 4.11 -17.75
N ARG A 50 -4.81 2.96 -18.20
CA ARG A 50 -3.57 2.37 -17.73
C ARG A 50 -2.48 2.49 -18.77
N LEU A 51 -1.36 3.06 -18.35
CA LEU A 51 -0.13 3.13 -19.11
C LEU A 51 0.77 1.95 -18.75
N PHE A 52 1.23 1.18 -19.74
CA PHE A 52 2.30 0.22 -19.54
C PHE A 52 3.64 0.94 -19.52
N LEU A 53 4.40 0.80 -18.44
CA LEU A 53 5.69 1.46 -18.29
C LEU A 53 6.82 0.55 -18.75
N LYS A 54 6.90 -0.68 -18.23
CA LYS A 54 7.93 -1.67 -18.61
C LYS A 54 7.69 -3.04 -17.98
N LYS A 55 8.37 -4.06 -18.49
CA LYS A 55 8.53 -5.35 -17.80
C LYS A 55 9.52 -5.19 -16.64
N VAL A 56 9.19 -5.75 -15.49
CA VAL A 56 10.11 -5.91 -14.34
C VAL A 56 10.27 -7.38 -14.00
N ALA A 57 11.22 -7.75 -13.12
CA ALA A 57 11.47 -9.15 -12.77
C ALA A 57 10.18 -9.88 -12.34
N ASP A 58 9.41 -9.24 -11.45
CA ASP A 58 8.26 -9.86 -10.79
C ASP A 58 6.90 -9.50 -11.43
N GLY A 59 6.88 -8.90 -12.62
CA GLY A 59 5.63 -8.52 -13.27
C GLY A 59 5.76 -7.42 -14.31
N PHE A 60 4.72 -6.61 -14.42
CA PHE A 60 4.54 -5.53 -15.39
C PHE A 60 4.31 -4.24 -14.61
N LEU A 61 5.22 -3.28 -14.75
CA LEU A 61 5.11 -1.98 -14.11
C LEU A 61 4.14 -1.13 -14.93
N VAL A 62 3.12 -0.60 -14.26
CA VAL A 62 2.05 0.19 -14.89
C VAL A 62 1.74 1.41 -14.05
N GLN A 63 1.05 2.39 -14.63
CA GLN A 63 0.49 3.52 -13.90
C GLN A 63 -0.91 3.83 -14.42
N GLU A 64 -1.83 4.12 -13.50
CA GLU A 64 -3.17 4.57 -13.85
C GLU A 64 -3.23 6.10 -13.81
N LEU A 65 -3.89 6.66 -14.83
CA LEU A 65 -4.01 8.09 -15.07
C LEU A 65 -5.49 8.44 -15.23
N TYR A 66 -5.89 9.59 -14.73
CA TYR A 66 -7.21 10.17 -14.97
C TYR A 66 -7.33 10.53 -16.44
N LYS A 67 -8.37 10.05 -17.11
CA LYS A 67 -8.58 10.26 -18.55
C LYS A 67 -8.78 11.73 -18.90
N ASP A 68 -9.52 12.45 -18.08
CA ASP A 68 -9.97 13.81 -18.40
C ASP A 68 -8.90 14.89 -18.13
N SER A 69 -7.90 14.58 -17.30
CA SER A 69 -6.82 15.50 -16.94
C SER A 69 -5.41 14.98 -17.23
N ASN A 70 -5.25 13.70 -17.59
CA ASN A 70 -3.98 12.97 -17.66
C ASN A 70 -3.14 13.03 -16.36
N ASN A 71 -3.76 13.48 -15.26
CA ASN A 71 -3.13 13.50 -13.94
C ASN A 71 -2.98 12.08 -13.42
N LYS A 72 -2.00 11.85 -12.55
CA LYS A 72 -1.83 10.53 -11.93
C LYS A 72 -3.03 10.16 -11.06
N ALA A 73 -3.62 8.99 -11.33
CA ALA A 73 -4.57 8.37 -10.42
C ALA A 73 -3.83 7.48 -9.41
N THR A 74 -2.72 6.87 -9.82
CA THR A 74 -1.85 6.08 -8.94
C THR A 74 -0.38 6.48 -9.06
N ASP A 75 0.43 6.16 -8.05
CA ASP A 75 1.87 5.95 -8.29
C ASP A 75 2.06 4.64 -9.10
N PRO A 76 3.21 4.44 -9.78
CA PRO A 76 3.46 3.20 -10.49
C PRO A 76 3.42 1.96 -9.59
N PHE A 77 2.76 0.89 -10.03
CA PHE A 77 2.64 -0.39 -9.32
C PHE A 77 2.86 -1.58 -10.24
N VAL A 78 3.09 -2.77 -9.65
CA VAL A 78 3.41 -3.99 -10.39
C VAL A 78 2.22 -4.93 -10.44
N ILE A 79 1.83 -5.34 -11.64
CA ILE A 79 0.89 -6.42 -11.89
C ILE A 79 1.70 -7.69 -12.20
N GLU A 80 1.46 -8.78 -11.47
CA GLU A 80 2.21 -10.04 -11.60
C GLU A 80 1.85 -10.78 -12.91
N LYS A 81 0.56 -10.85 -13.24
CA LYS A 81 0.05 -11.60 -14.39
C LYS A 81 -0.26 -10.72 -15.59
N MET A 82 0.09 -11.21 -16.78
CA MET A 82 -0.14 -10.50 -18.03
C MET A 82 -1.62 -10.25 -18.33
N GLU A 83 -2.49 -11.22 -18.02
CA GLU A 83 -3.95 -11.13 -18.25
C GLU A 83 -4.62 -9.99 -17.48
N ASP A 84 -4.01 -9.55 -16.38
CA ASP A 84 -4.51 -8.49 -15.52
C ASP A 84 -4.08 -7.09 -16.00
N VAL A 85 -3.05 -7.01 -16.85
CA VAL A 85 -2.53 -5.72 -17.38
C VAL A 85 -3.59 -4.99 -18.19
N THR A 86 -4.44 -5.70 -18.91
CA THR A 86 -5.51 -5.14 -19.74
C THR A 86 -6.82 -4.91 -19.00
N ARG A 87 -6.84 -5.09 -17.67
CA ARG A 87 -8.04 -5.01 -16.84
C ARG A 87 -7.91 -3.96 -15.76
N ILE A 88 -8.84 -2.99 -15.75
CA ILE A 88 -8.98 -2.03 -14.66
C ILE A 88 -10.27 -2.41 -13.91
N PRO A 89 -10.19 -3.05 -12.73
CA PRO A 89 -11.36 -3.30 -11.91
C PRO A 89 -11.91 -1.97 -11.40
N TYR A 90 -13.23 -1.86 -11.24
CA TYR A 90 -13.90 -0.62 -10.86
C TYR A 90 -13.26 0.02 -9.62
N VAL A 91 -12.79 1.25 -9.80
CA VAL A 91 -11.68 1.83 -9.02
C VAL A 91 -12.09 2.36 -7.64
N TYR A 92 -13.37 2.37 -7.31
CA TYR A 92 -13.84 3.17 -6.18
C TYR A 92 -14.23 2.32 -4.97
N TYR A 93 -13.41 2.43 -3.92
CA TYR A 93 -13.53 1.90 -2.55
C TYR A 93 -13.37 0.40 -2.37
N THR A 94 -13.74 -0.38 -3.37
CA THR A 94 -13.53 -1.83 -3.44
C THR A 94 -13.00 -2.17 -4.82
N MET A 95 -11.68 -2.03 -5.05
CA MET A 95 -11.04 -3.10 -5.84
C MET A 95 -11.44 -4.38 -5.10
N PRO A 96 -12.28 -5.25 -5.66
CA PRO A 96 -12.67 -6.44 -4.94
C PRO A 96 -11.38 -7.22 -4.69
N GLU A 97 -11.13 -7.56 -3.43
CA GLU A 97 -9.84 -8.06 -2.93
C GLU A 97 -9.52 -9.44 -3.51
N SER A 98 -9.18 -9.48 -4.79
CA SER A 98 -8.90 -10.69 -5.58
C SER A 98 -8.86 -10.44 -7.09
N GLU A 99 -9.23 -9.26 -7.60
CA GLU A 99 -9.44 -9.10 -9.06
C GLU A 99 -8.18 -8.92 -9.90
N LEU A 100 -7.09 -8.42 -9.31
CA LEU A 100 -5.79 -8.32 -9.98
C LEU A 100 -4.70 -8.92 -9.12
N SER A 101 -3.75 -9.62 -9.72
CA SER A 101 -2.54 -10.06 -9.05
C SER A 101 -1.56 -8.88 -8.92
N ILE A 102 -1.74 -8.03 -7.92
CA ILE A 102 -0.82 -6.91 -7.62
C ILE A 102 0.02 -7.25 -6.39
N THR A 103 1.31 -6.94 -6.43
CA THR A 103 2.19 -7.02 -5.25
C THR A 103 3.04 -5.75 -5.14
N GLY A 104 3.16 -5.24 -3.90
CA GLY A 104 3.94 -4.06 -3.58
C GLY A 104 3.09 -2.85 -3.22
N THR A 105 3.79 -1.73 -3.00
CA THR A 105 3.17 -0.48 -2.59
C THR A 105 2.16 -0.01 -3.63
N TYR A 106 1.00 0.43 -3.15
CA TYR A 106 -0.05 1.00 -3.97
C TYR A 106 -0.51 2.31 -3.34
N THR A 107 -0.33 3.40 -4.10
CA THR A 107 -0.78 4.74 -3.74
C THR A 107 -1.81 5.19 -4.76
N MET A 108 -2.96 5.65 -4.28
CA MET A 108 -3.99 6.27 -5.11
C MET A 108 -4.18 7.72 -4.69
N TRP A 109 -4.48 8.57 -5.66
CA TRP A 109 -4.65 10.00 -5.49
C TRP A 109 -6.11 10.38 -5.76
N TYR A 110 -6.50 11.57 -5.34
CA TYR A 110 -7.66 12.30 -5.85
C TYR A 110 -7.24 13.11 -7.07
N GLU A 111 -8.20 13.53 -7.90
CA GLU A 111 -7.90 14.36 -9.08
C GLU A 111 -7.25 15.70 -8.70
N ASN A 112 -7.56 16.23 -7.51
CA ASN A 112 -6.94 17.44 -6.97
C ASN A 112 -5.48 17.25 -6.52
N GLY A 113 -4.90 16.05 -6.70
CA GLY A 113 -3.52 15.72 -6.37
C GLY A 113 -3.29 15.37 -4.91
N ILE A 114 -4.33 15.35 -4.06
CA ILE A 114 -4.23 14.91 -2.68
C ILE A 114 -4.24 13.38 -2.64
N LYS A 115 -3.45 12.79 -1.73
CA LYS A 115 -3.40 11.33 -1.57
C LYS A 115 -4.77 10.83 -1.10
N MET A 116 -5.30 9.78 -1.73
CA MET A 116 -6.58 9.17 -1.36
C MET A 116 -6.38 7.94 -0.48
N GLN A 117 -5.46 7.05 -0.86
CA GLN A 117 -5.11 5.88 -0.08
C GLN A 117 -3.68 5.41 -0.36
N ASP A 118 -3.10 4.72 0.62
CA ASP A 118 -1.74 4.19 0.59
C ASP A 118 -1.71 2.91 1.40
N GLY A 119 -1.08 1.88 0.84
CA GLY A 119 -0.89 0.60 1.49
C GLY A 119 -0.10 -0.35 0.62
N ASN A 120 -0.16 -1.62 0.96
CA ASN A 120 0.53 -2.69 0.26
C ASN A 120 -0.46 -3.78 -0.16
N TYR A 121 -0.20 -4.40 -1.30
CA TYR A 121 -0.87 -5.61 -1.75
C TYR A 121 0.10 -6.80 -1.76
N ILE A 122 -0.43 -7.99 -1.50
CA ILE A 122 0.22 -9.27 -1.76
C ILE A 122 -0.74 -10.10 -2.60
N SER A 123 -0.38 -10.35 -3.86
CA SER A 123 -1.18 -11.09 -4.84
C SER A 123 -2.65 -10.65 -4.87
N GLY A 124 -2.86 -9.32 -4.96
CA GLY A 124 -4.19 -8.71 -5.06
C GLY A 124 -4.93 -8.49 -3.75
N LYS A 125 -4.36 -8.91 -2.62
CA LYS A 125 -4.98 -8.76 -1.30
C LYS A 125 -4.28 -7.69 -0.49
N LYS A 126 -5.05 -6.79 0.12
CA LYS A 126 -4.51 -5.78 1.03
C LYS A 126 -3.75 -6.46 2.16
N ASP A 127 -2.56 -5.96 2.43
CA ASP A 127 -1.71 -6.46 3.50
C ASP A 127 -0.94 -5.33 4.20
N GLY A 128 -0.80 -5.45 5.52
CA GLY A 128 -0.15 -4.45 6.35
C GLY A 128 -0.98 -3.18 6.55
N LEU A 129 -0.31 -2.08 6.86
CA LEU A 129 -0.98 -0.83 7.19
C LEU A 129 -1.57 -0.20 5.93
N TRP A 130 -2.84 0.13 6.01
CA TRP A 130 -3.53 0.95 5.02
C TRP A 130 -3.94 2.26 5.65
N THR A 131 -3.78 3.33 4.90
CA THR A 131 -4.22 4.68 5.29
C THR A 131 -5.09 5.24 4.18
N ARG A 132 -6.11 6.00 4.57
CA ARG A 132 -7.02 6.73 3.69
C ARG A 132 -7.12 8.16 4.16
N TRP A 133 -7.32 9.06 3.22
CA TRP A 133 -7.53 10.48 3.46
C TRP A 133 -8.80 10.92 2.77
N PHE A 134 -9.36 12.02 3.27
CA PHE A 134 -10.35 12.81 2.54
C PHE A 134 -9.66 13.59 1.42
N ASP A 135 -10.46 14.07 0.47
CA ASP A 135 -10.01 14.97 -0.61
C ASP A 135 -9.50 16.32 -0.09
N THR A 136 -9.77 16.66 1.17
CA THR A 136 -9.20 17.79 1.91
C THR A 136 -7.76 17.55 2.38
N GLY A 137 -7.27 16.31 2.31
CA GLY A 137 -5.96 15.89 2.80
C GLY A 137 -5.93 15.49 4.28
N GLN A 138 -7.05 15.61 4.99
CA GLN A 138 -7.18 15.10 6.35
C GLN A 138 -7.29 13.57 6.34
N LYS A 139 -6.74 12.90 7.36
CA LYS A 139 -6.92 11.44 7.48
C LYS A 139 -8.39 11.09 7.61
N ASN A 140 -8.80 10.04 6.91
CA ASN A 140 -10.12 9.43 6.98
C ASN A 140 -10.07 8.13 7.77
N ALA A 141 -9.09 7.29 7.53
CA ALA A 141 -8.94 6.02 8.25
C ALA A 141 -7.51 5.49 8.18
N GLU A 142 -7.11 4.71 9.18
CA GLU A 142 -5.90 3.89 9.11
C GLU A 142 -6.08 2.60 9.91
N GLY A 143 -5.52 1.50 9.43
CA GLY A 143 -5.57 0.22 10.13
C GLY A 143 -4.93 -0.91 9.35
N MET A 144 -4.82 -2.10 9.95
CA MET A 144 -4.16 -3.21 9.30
C MET A 144 -5.12 -4.05 8.46
N TYR A 145 -4.58 -4.54 7.37
CA TYR A 145 -5.13 -5.68 6.65
C TYR A 145 -4.18 -6.87 6.76
N LYS A 146 -4.77 -8.07 6.71
CA LYS A 146 -4.04 -9.32 6.51
C LYS A 146 -4.82 -10.17 5.52
N LEU A 147 -4.20 -10.46 4.38
CA LEU A 147 -4.83 -11.23 3.29
C LEU A 147 -6.22 -10.68 2.91
N GLY A 148 -6.34 -9.35 2.81
CA GLY A 148 -7.58 -8.63 2.48
C GLY A 148 -8.50 -8.37 3.68
N LYS A 149 -8.31 -9.05 4.81
CA LYS A 149 -9.22 -8.88 5.93
C LYS A 149 -8.74 -7.78 6.88
N LEU A 150 -9.67 -6.96 7.37
CA LEU A 150 -9.39 -6.04 8.48
C LEU A 150 -8.82 -6.85 9.66
N GLU A 151 -7.70 -6.40 10.19
CA GLU A 151 -6.98 -7.05 11.27
C GLU A 151 -6.46 -5.97 12.23
N GLY A 152 -6.47 -6.23 13.53
CA GLY A 152 -5.97 -5.31 14.54
C GLY A 152 -6.74 -3.99 14.64
N LEU A 153 -6.05 -2.96 15.12
CA LEU A 153 -6.63 -1.64 15.34
C LEU A 153 -6.94 -0.94 14.01
N TRP A 154 -8.12 -0.35 13.97
CA TRP A 154 -8.60 0.58 12.97
C TRP A 154 -9.00 1.89 13.63
N ARG A 155 -8.47 2.98 13.12
CA ARG A 155 -8.86 4.34 13.46
C ARG A 155 -9.60 4.96 12.30
N MET A 156 -10.69 5.65 12.59
CA MET A 156 -11.49 6.36 11.62
C MET A 156 -11.73 7.78 12.13
N TRP A 157 -11.54 8.75 11.26
CA TRP A 157 -11.73 10.17 11.54
C TRP A 157 -12.83 10.73 10.65
N ASN A 158 -13.64 11.62 11.22
CA ASN A 158 -14.57 12.44 10.45
C ASN A 158 -13.83 13.59 9.73
N ILE A 159 -14.47 14.13 8.68
CA ILE A 159 -13.92 15.22 7.87
C ILE A 159 -13.77 16.55 8.62
N ASP A 160 -14.45 16.70 9.74
CA ASP A 160 -14.35 17.84 10.66
C ASP A 160 -13.33 17.60 11.78
N GLY A 161 -12.68 16.43 11.80
CA GLY A 161 -11.75 15.99 12.84
C GLY A 161 -12.39 15.67 14.19
N SER A 162 -13.73 15.78 14.34
CA SER A 162 -14.39 15.82 15.65
C SER A 162 -14.68 14.43 16.25
N ASN A 163 -14.80 13.39 15.41
CA ASN A 163 -14.98 12.02 15.88
C ASN A 163 -13.83 11.14 15.41
N MET A 164 -13.15 10.54 16.38
CA MET A 164 -12.19 9.47 16.20
C MET A 164 -12.81 8.18 16.74
N ASN A 165 -13.10 7.23 15.86
CA ASN A 165 -13.51 5.89 16.26
C ASN A 165 -12.31 4.95 16.20
N GLU A 166 -12.00 4.32 17.32
CA GLU A 166 -10.99 3.28 17.40
C GLU A 166 -11.70 1.92 17.57
N THR A 167 -11.48 1.02 16.62
CA THR A 167 -12.11 -0.29 16.57
C THR A 167 -11.05 -1.38 16.39
N PHE A 168 -11.31 -2.57 16.89
CA PHE A 168 -10.40 -3.70 16.74
C PHE A 168 -11.07 -4.79 15.91
N TYR A 169 -10.38 -5.26 14.88
CA TYR A 169 -10.83 -6.31 13.99
C TYR A 169 -9.98 -7.57 14.10
N LYS A 170 -10.59 -8.73 13.87
CA LYS A 170 -9.88 -9.99 13.66
C LYS A 170 -10.51 -10.74 12.51
N ASN A 171 -9.70 -11.10 11.51
CA ASN A 171 -10.17 -11.79 10.31
C ASN A 171 -11.41 -11.12 9.68
N GLY A 172 -11.44 -9.79 9.67
CA GLY A 172 -12.52 -8.98 9.10
C GLY A 172 -13.74 -8.79 10.01
N ARG A 173 -13.76 -9.35 11.21
CA ARG A 173 -14.86 -9.20 12.18
C ARG A 173 -14.54 -8.16 13.23
N LEU A 174 -15.48 -7.27 13.53
CA LEU A 174 -15.38 -6.32 14.63
C LEU A 174 -15.39 -7.09 15.96
N GLU A 175 -14.33 -6.94 16.74
CA GLU A 175 -14.18 -7.58 18.04
C GLU A 175 -14.40 -6.58 19.19
N ALA A 176 -14.01 -5.32 19.02
CA ALA A 176 -14.17 -4.29 20.05
C ALA A 176 -14.26 -2.88 19.47
N VAL A 177 -14.98 -2.00 20.16
CA VAL A 177 -14.96 -0.54 19.97
C VAL A 177 -14.31 0.05 21.21
N LEU A 178 -13.16 0.71 21.05
CA LEU A 178 -12.28 1.11 22.17
C LEU A 178 -12.87 2.22 23.04
N SER A 179 -13.74 3.06 22.49
CA SER A 179 -14.49 4.07 23.26
C SER A 179 -15.40 3.45 24.33
N ASP A 180 -15.86 2.22 24.11
CA ASP A 180 -16.83 1.55 24.98
C ASP A 180 -16.14 0.74 26.08
N ILE A 181 -14.81 0.72 26.08
CA ILE A 181 -13.98 -0.07 26.98
C ILE A 181 -13.67 0.77 28.20
N LYS A 182 -14.39 0.46 29.30
CA LYS A 182 -14.11 1.03 30.62
C LYS A 182 -12.66 0.77 31.04
N GLU A 183 -12.08 1.66 31.86
CA GLU A 183 -10.68 1.61 32.28
C GLU A 183 -10.26 0.26 32.89
N ASP A 184 -11.16 -0.37 33.65
CA ASP A 184 -10.99 -1.72 34.21
C ASP A 184 -10.96 -2.82 33.14
N GLN A 185 -11.60 -2.60 31.98
CA GLN A 185 -11.60 -3.49 30.83
C GLN A 185 -10.44 -3.21 29.85
N LYS A 186 -9.74 -2.07 29.93
CA LYS A 186 -8.49 -1.85 29.18
C LYS A 186 -7.42 -2.86 29.59
N SER A 187 -7.38 -3.18 30.89
CA SER A 187 -6.60 -4.29 31.43
C SER A 187 -6.98 -5.64 30.82
N LYS A 188 -8.22 -5.78 30.31
CA LYS A 188 -8.77 -6.99 29.66
C LYS A 188 -8.47 -7.05 28.17
N LEU A 189 -8.06 -5.95 27.51
CA LEU A 189 -7.37 -6.02 26.21
C LEU A 189 -5.89 -6.32 26.35
N SER A 190 -5.23 -5.80 27.39
CA SER A 190 -3.90 -6.28 27.78
C SER A 190 -3.91 -7.66 28.43
N SER A 191 -5.08 -8.17 28.85
CA SER A 191 -5.34 -9.52 29.35
C SER A 191 -6.50 -10.23 28.65
N LEU A 192 -6.57 -10.16 27.32
CA LEU A 192 -7.24 -11.18 26.46
C LEU A 192 -6.44 -12.51 26.48
N ASN A 193 -5.84 -12.78 27.64
CA ASN A 193 -5.00 -13.89 28.05
C ASN A 193 -5.90 -14.92 28.73
N GLY A 194 -6.03 -16.09 28.11
CA GLY A 194 -6.70 -17.22 28.73
C GLY A 194 -7.09 -18.30 27.73
N ASN A 195 -6.17 -19.25 27.53
CA ASN A 195 -6.35 -20.60 27.00
C ASN A 195 -7.12 -20.76 25.67
N LYS A 196 -6.47 -20.39 24.56
CA LYS A 196 -6.36 -21.20 23.33
C LYS A 196 -5.47 -20.46 22.34
N MET A 197 -4.58 -21.20 21.70
CA MET A 197 -3.41 -20.85 20.87
C MET A 197 -3.58 -19.85 19.70
N ASP A 198 -4.66 -19.07 19.60
CA ASP A 198 -5.05 -18.40 18.33
C ASP A 198 -5.18 -16.86 18.41
N ARG A 199 -4.65 -16.17 19.42
CA ARG A 199 -4.85 -14.71 19.60
C ARG A 199 -3.50 -13.97 19.67
N ASN A 200 -3.10 -13.33 18.56
CA ASN A 200 -1.72 -12.91 18.29
C ASN A 200 -1.57 -11.39 18.02
N ILE A 201 -2.25 -10.49 18.76
CA ILE A 201 -2.04 -9.04 18.67
C ILE A 201 -1.91 -8.44 20.07
N TRP A 202 -0.83 -7.71 20.32
CA TRP A 202 -0.51 -7.02 21.57
C TRP A 202 -0.63 -5.51 21.37
N LEU A 203 -1.48 -4.89 22.17
CA LEU A 203 -1.65 -3.44 22.23
C LEU A 203 -0.80 -2.90 23.39
N VAL A 204 0.05 -1.92 23.08
CA VAL A 204 0.90 -1.24 24.06
C VAL A 204 0.32 0.13 24.30
N TRP A 205 -0.04 0.42 25.54
CA TRP A 205 -0.59 1.69 25.99
C TRP A 205 0.46 2.47 26.78
N ASP A 206 0.36 3.79 26.82
CA ASP A 206 1.12 4.64 27.74
C ASP A 206 0.42 4.78 29.10
N GLU A 207 1.07 5.47 30.03
CA GLU A 207 0.59 5.70 31.40
C GLU A 207 -0.70 6.55 31.46
N ASN A 208 -1.00 7.27 30.38
CA ASN A 208 -2.21 8.10 30.23
C ASN A 208 -3.32 7.36 29.49
N GLY A 209 -3.10 6.08 29.13
CA GLY A 209 -4.08 5.25 28.44
C GLY A 209 -4.17 5.50 26.93
N HIS A 210 -3.18 6.15 26.31
CA HIS A 210 -3.08 6.29 24.85
C HIS A 210 -2.33 5.10 24.24
N LEU A 211 -2.76 4.65 23.06
CA LEU A 211 -2.14 3.51 22.40
C LEU A 211 -0.82 3.92 21.71
N LYS A 212 0.31 3.42 22.24
CA LYS A 212 1.66 3.62 21.68
C LYS A 212 2.02 2.67 20.53
N SER A 213 1.51 1.44 20.54
CA SER A 213 1.87 0.48 19.50
C SER A 213 0.92 -0.72 19.43
N GLN A 214 0.90 -1.37 18.27
CA GLN A 214 0.34 -2.71 18.14
C GLN A 214 1.39 -3.67 17.56
N VAL A 215 1.40 -4.91 18.06
CA VAL A 215 2.39 -5.93 17.72
C VAL A 215 1.70 -7.24 17.47
N MET A 216 1.88 -7.83 16.30
CA MET A 216 1.53 -9.24 16.14
C MET A 216 2.61 -10.12 16.79
N LEU A 217 2.24 -10.99 17.73
CA LEU A 217 3.14 -12.00 18.30
C LEU A 217 2.68 -13.39 17.87
N VAL A 218 3.52 -14.17 17.19
CA VAL A 218 3.26 -15.58 16.87
C VAL A 218 4.20 -16.44 17.71
N ASN A 219 3.66 -17.34 18.54
CA ASN A 219 4.43 -18.18 19.47
C ASN A 219 5.38 -17.39 20.39
N GLY A 220 4.93 -16.22 20.85
CA GLY A 220 5.70 -15.34 21.73
C GLY A 220 6.75 -14.46 21.02
N LYS A 221 6.85 -14.51 19.69
CA LYS A 221 7.80 -13.72 18.89
C LYS A 221 7.10 -12.69 18.01
N LYS A 222 7.69 -11.51 17.81
CA LYS A 222 7.17 -10.49 16.90
C LYS A 222 7.15 -11.01 15.47
N GLU A 223 5.98 -11.00 14.86
CA GLU A 223 5.75 -11.49 13.50
C GLU A 223 4.65 -10.64 12.86
N GLY A 224 4.93 -9.95 11.75
CA GLY A 224 3.96 -9.11 11.06
C GLY A 224 4.26 -7.62 11.14
N THR A 225 3.33 -6.83 10.60
CA THR A 225 3.45 -5.38 10.50
C THR A 225 3.38 -4.71 11.87
N TRP A 226 4.39 -3.89 12.15
CA TRP A 226 4.54 -3.06 13.34
C TRP A 226 4.21 -1.61 13.01
N VAL A 227 3.40 -0.98 13.85
CA VAL A 227 3.24 0.47 13.87
C VAL A 227 3.41 0.97 15.29
N SER A 228 4.13 2.09 15.45
CA SER A 228 4.10 2.87 16.68
C SER A 228 3.66 4.30 16.43
N TRP A 229 3.12 4.89 17.47
CA TRP A 229 2.63 6.25 17.53
C TRP A 229 3.21 6.95 18.76
N ASP A 230 3.32 8.28 18.69
CA ASP A 230 3.67 9.12 19.83
C ASP A 230 2.48 9.22 20.82
N ASP A 231 2.69 9.96 21.90
CA ASP A 231 1.68 10.24 22.94
C ASP A 231 0.46 11.04 22.43
N ARG A 232 0.56 11.65 21.26
CA ARG A 232 -0.52 12.38 20.57
C ARG A 232 -1.16 11.53 19.46
N GLY A 233 -0.80 10.26 19.35
CA GLY A 233 -1.31 9.35 18.32
C GLY A 233 -0.73 9.59 16.93
N LYS A 234 0.34 10.38 16.80
CA LYS A 234 1.03 10.60 15.52
C LYS A 234 1.96 9.45 15.21
N ARG A 235 1.90 8.94 13.99
CA ARG A 235 2.71 7.80 13.56
C ARG A 235 4.20 8.12 13.65
N GLU A 236 4.95 7.23 14.27
CA GLU A 236 6.40 7.34 14.46
C GLU A 236 7.17 6.43 13.52
N MET A 237 6.73 5.17 13.43
CA MET A 237 7.39 4.16 12.61
C MET A 237 6.42 3.10 12.11
N LEU A 238 6.78 2.51 10.98
CA LEU A 238 6.09 1.39 10.35
C LEU A 238 7.13 0.43 9.77
N GLY A 239 6.90 -0.87 9.91
CA GLY A 239 7.71 -1.90 9.22
C GLY A 239 7.20 -3.30 9.53
N TYR A 240 7.96 -4.32 9.16
CA TYR A 240 7.59 -5.72 9.39
C TYR A 240 8.61 -6.40 10.32
N TYR A 241 8.13 -7.23 11.26
CA TYR A 241 8.95 -8.17 12.03
C TYR A 241 8.76 -9.59 11.52
N LYS A 242 9.84 -10.34 11.41
CA LYS A 242 9.85 -11.78 11.17
C LYS A 242 10.66 -12.45 12.26
N ASN A 243 10.06 -13.31 13.07
CA ASN A 243 10.73 -13.99 14.19
C ASN A 243 11.58 -13.04 15.07
N ASP A 244 10.97 -11.98 15.61
CA ASP A 244 11.59 -10.93 16.43
C ASP A 244 12.57 -9.99 15.71
N LYS A 245 12.82 -10.20 14.42
CA LYS A 245 13.78 -9.41 13.64
C LYS A 245 13.08 -8.50 12.66
N ARG A 246 13.53 -7.25 12.55
CA ARG A 246 13.07 -6.34 11.48
C ARG A 246 13.38 -6.97 10.12
N GLU A 247 12.39 -6.98 9.25
CA GLU A 247 12.47 -7.53 7.90
C GLU A 247 11.72 -6.59 6.95
N GLY A 248 12.17 -6.50 5.70
CA GLY A 248 11.50 -5.71 4.67
C GLY A 248 11.66 -4.21 4.86
N VAL A 249 10.81 -3.44 4.18
CA VAL A 249 10.85 -1.97 4.20
C VAL A 249 10.38 -1.44 5.54
N TRP A 250 11.17 -0.54 6.11
CA TRP A 250 10.89 0.19 7.33
C TRP A 250 10.86 1.67 7.05
N LYS A 251 9.86 2.37 7.61
CA LYS A 251 9.63 3.80 7.50
C LYS A 251 9.62 4.41 8.89
N THR A 252 10.19 5.60 9.03
CA THR A 252 10.01 6.48 10.20
C THR A 252 9.49 7.82 9.73
N PHE A 253 8.80 8.55 10.60
CA PHE A 253 8.10 9.79 10.25
C PHE A 253 8.52 10.93 11.18
N TRP A 254 8.38 12.18 10.70
CA TRP A 254 8.58 13.37 11.52
C TRP A 254 7.34 13.61 12.41
N LEU A 255 7.53 13.90 13.69
CA LEU A 255 6.43 14.08 14.65
C LEU A 255 5.65 15.39 14.46
N ASP A 256 6.21 16.36 13.75
CA ASP A 256 5.53 17.63 13.49
C ASP A 256 4.33 17.41 12.54
N ASP A 257 4.51 16.53 11.55
CA ASP A 257 3.56 16.30 10.44
C ASP A 257 3.09 14.84 10.30
N ALA A 258 3.67 13.87 11.01
CA ALA A 258 3.33 12.42 11.05
C ALA A 258 3.25 11.67 9.71
N GLU A 259 3.33 12.39 8.59
CA GLU A 259 3.16 11.90 7.22
C GLU A 259 4.45 12.07 6.40
N THR A 260 5.18 13.16 6.63
CA THR A 260 6.51 13.32 6.05
C THR A 260 7.45 12.25 6.60
N LYS A 261 7.91 11.36 5.71
CA LYS A 261 8.90 10.32 6.03
C LYS A 261 10.17 11.00 6.51
N ARG A 262 10.74 10.52 7.61
CA ARG A 262 12.07 10.89 8.09
C ARG A 262 13.14 9.95 7.54
N SER A 263 12.82 8.67 7.42
CA SER A 263 13.69 7.69 6.75
C SER A 263 12.89 6.50 6.24
N GLU A 264 13.43 5.85 5.21
CA GLU A 264 12.90 4.63 4.60
C GLU A 264 14.07 3.78 4.14
N GLY A 265 14.00 2.47 4.37
CA GLY A 265 14.99 1.54 3.86
C GLY A 265 14.67 0.11 4.26
N ASN A 266 15.47 -0.84 3.79
CA ASN A 266 15.19 -2.25 4.01
C ASN A 266 15.96 -2.80 5.22
N TYR A 267 15.33 -3.73 5.96
CA TYR A 267 16.00 -4.62 6.89
C TYR A 267 15.99 -6.05 6.36
N LYS A 268 17.06 -6.79 6.63
CA LYS A 268 17.16 -8.23 6.42
C LYS A 268 17.70 -8.88 7.68
N ASN A 269 16.94 -9.79 8.28
CA ASN A 269 17.28 -10.46 9.53
C ASN A 269 17.69 -9.48 10.66
N GLY A 270 16.99 -8.36 10.78
CA GLY A 270 17.20 -7.35 11.82
C GLY A 270 18.33 -6.36 11.54
N LYS A 271 19.00 -6.46 10.37
CA LYS A 271 20.10 -5.59 9.98
C LYS A 271 19.70 -4.71 8.80
N LYS A 272 20.08 -3.43 8.80
CA LYS A 272 19.88 -2.54 7.65
C LYS A 272 20.54 -3.14 6.41
N GLU A 273 19.85 -3.11 5.29
CA GLU A 273 20.28 -3.67 4.02
C GLU A 273 19.89 -2.72 2.87
N GLY A 274 20.76 -2.59 1.87
CA GLY A 274 20.49 -1.79 0.69
C GLY A 274 20.49 -0.28 0.96
N ILE A 275 19.76 0.45 0.12
CA ILE A 275 19.71 1.91 0.17
C ILE A 275 18.69 2.36 1.21
N TRP A 276 19.12 3.29 2.05
CA TRP A 276 18.34 4.00 3.06
C TRP A 276 18.26 5.46 2.67
N ILE A 277 17.06 5.98 2.50
CA ILE A 277 16.80 7.36 2.09
C ILE A 277 16.30 8.12 3.32
N PHE A 278 16.75 9.37 3.45
CA PHE A 278 16.38 10.28 4.53
C PHE A 278 15.87 11.58 3.95
N TRP A 279 14.86 12.14 4.62
CA TRP A 279 14.26 13.41 4.24
C TRP A 279 14.24 14.38 5.41
N ASP A 280 14.28 15.68 5.11
CA ASP A 280 13.99 16.73 6.08
C ASP A 280 12.48 16.79 6.41
N LYS A 281 12.10 17.69 7.32
CA LYS A 281 10.71 17.88 7.75
C LYS A 281 9.80 18.50 6.67
N TYR A 282 10.36 18.91 5.54
CA TYR A 282 9.64 19.48 4.40
C TYR A 282 9.51 18.47 3.25
N GLY A 283 10.01 17.25 3.43
CA GLY A 283 9.94 16.18 2.43
C GLY A 283 11.04 16.22 1.38
N ASN A 284 12.08 17.05 1.55
CA ASN A 284 13.23 17.05 0.65
C ASN A 284 14.19 15.93 1.04
N LYS A 285 14.69 15.17 0.06
CA LYS A 285 15.74 14.18 0.32
C LYS A 285 17.03 14.89 0.73
N ILE A 286 17.58 14.52 1.87
CA ILE A 286 18.81 15.14 2.40
C ILE A 286 20.00 14.19 2.39
N LYS A 287 19.75 12.87 2.32
CA LYS A 287 20.82 11.87 2.39
C LYS A 287 20.35 10.50 1.91
N GLU A 288 21.29 9.76 1.33
CA GLU A 288 21.19 8.34 1.07
C GLU A 288 22.35 7.60 1.75
N GLU A 289 22.06 6.45 2.37
CA GLU A 289 23.04 5.58 3.02
C GLU A 289 22.92 4.17 2.49
N HIS A 290 24.03 3.53 2.15
CA HIS A 290 24.05 2.17 1.63
C HIS A 290 24.54 1.24 2.73
N TYR A 291 23.81 0.15 2.95
CA TYR A 291 24.11 -0.82 3.98
C TYR A 291 24.26 -2.23 3.40
N ASN A 292 25.22 -2.98 3.95
CA ASN A 292 25.36 -4.41 3.72
C ASN A 292 25.48 -5.11 5.08
N GLN A 293 24.53 -5.97 5.41
CA GLN A 293 24.46 -6.68 6.69
C GLN A 293 24.63 -5.75 7.90
N GLY A 294 23.97 -4.59 7.86
CA GLY A 294 23.95 -3.60 8.93
C GLY A 294 25.18 -2.68 8.99
N LYS A 295 26.20 -2.90 8.15
CA LYS A 295 27.36 -2.02 8.04
C LYS A 295 27.13 -0.97 6.97
N LEU A 296 27.38 0.30 7.32
CA LEU A 296 27.35 1.40 6.36
C LEU A 296 28.52 1.22 5.39
N THR A 297 28.22 1.11 4.10
CA THR A 297 29.23 0.95 3.04
C THR A 297 29.41 2.23 2.23
N ASN A 298 28.39 3.09 2.16
CA ASN A 298 28.47 4.37 1.47
C ASN A 298 27.49 5.38 2.08
N ARG A 299 27.79 6.67 1.97
CA ARG A 299 26.90 7.77 2.33
C ARG A 299 27.00 8.88 1.28
N ILE A 300 25.84 9.33 0.81
CA ILE A 300 25.69 10.45 -0.11
C ILE A 300 24.84 11.49 0.59
N ASN A 301 25.37 12.69 0.83
CA ASN A 301 24.58 13.81 1.32
C ASN A 301 24.05 14.58 0.11
N LEU A 302 22.77 14.90 0.12
CA LEU A 302 22.10 15.66 -0.93
C LEU A 302 21.96 17.11 -0.43
N GLN A 303 22.33 18.05 -1.29
CA GLN A 303 22.20 19.50 -1.04
C GLN A 303 20.80 19.98 -1.41
#